data_AF-A0A7J4LS27-F1
#
_entry.id   AF-A0A7J4LS27-F1
#
_cell.length_a   1.000
_cell.length_b   1.000
_cell.length_c   1.000
_cell.angle_alpha   90.00
_cell.angle_beta   90.00
_cell.angle_gamma   90.00
#
_symmetry.space_group_name_H-M   'P 1'
#
loop_
_entity.id
_entity.type
_entity.pdbx_description
1 polymer ?
#
loop_
_entity_poly.entity_id
_entity_poly.type
_entity_poly.pdbx_seq_one_letter_code
_entity_poly.pdbx_strand_id
1 'polypeptide(L)'
;MDETSVPCPSCSPDSPKLHFVLREKPNPRVKCSECGTVHTAVTPAERQTMLRVIVSRGTKSLLSRIKIGENYEFAAGNELIIDDEVTGSVTPVEITSLESGGKRLERALAANIDTVWARAIDEVTVKIAISSGRTTRSIELRAPGEQEFRVGDSGTSDGIEYRIHSILQRDGASKDREGSVAQAKSIKRIYAKLLGETQPKIRKRSERVAIRSKGMPVWSLKRKESA
;
A
#
# COMPACT_ATOMS: atom_id res chain seq x y z
N MET A 1 9.89 -34.72 -20.59
CA MET A 1 9.45 -35.55 -19.46
C MET A 1 10.15 -34.97 -18.26
N ASP A 2 9.39 -34.39 -17.33
CA ASP A 2 10.01 -33.80 -16.14
C ASP A 2 10.49 -34.89 -15.19
N GLU A 3 11.63 -34.63 -14.57
CA GLU A 3 12.30 -35.53 -13.63
C GLU A 3 12.34 -34.87 -12.25
N THR A 4 12.16 -35.66 -11.20
CA THR A 4 12.21 -35.18 -9.80
C THR A 4 12.93 -36.17 -8.90
N SER A 5 13.45 -35.70 -7.77
CA SER A 5 14.20 -36.51 -6.80
C SER A 5 13.42 -36.63 -5.49
N VAL A 6 12.86 -37.81 -5.22
CA VAL A 6 12.04 -38.10 -4.03
C VAL A 6 12.29 -39.52 -3.51
N PRO A 7 12.08 -39.80 -2.21
CA PRO A 7 12.21 -41.17 -1.67
C PRO A 7 11.20 -42.12 -2.31
N CYS A 8 11.64 -43.35 -2.60
CA CYS A 8 10.78 -44.38 -3.18
C CYS A 8 10.32 -45.35 -2.09
N PRO A 9 9.01 -45.50 -1.82
CA PRO A 9 8.50 -46.36 -0.75
C PRO A 9 8.79 -47.85 -0.96
N SER A 10 9.22 -48.24 -2.18
CA SER A 10 9.45 -49.64 -2.56
C SER A 10 10.93 -50.04 -2.48
N CYS A 11 11.84 -49.26 -3.08
CA CYS A 11 13.25 -49.63 -3.17
C CYS A 11 14.21 -48.75 -2.38
N SER A 12 13.77 -47.56 -1.95
CA SER A 12 14.62 -46.61 -1.24
C SER A 12 13.79 -45.65 -0.36
N PRO A 13 13.22 -46.14 0.75
CA PRO A 13 12.36 -45.33 1.61
C PRO A 13 13.10 -44.18 2.30
N ASP A 14 14.39 -44.38 2.63
CA ASP A 14 15.19 -43.45 3.42
C ASP A 14 16.11 -42.55 2.58
N SER A 15 16.19 -42.76 1.25
CA SER A 15 17.04 -41.93 0.39
C SER A 15 16.35 -41.56 -0.92
N PRO A 16 16.48 -40.29 -1.39
CA PRO A 16 15.82 -39.82 -2.59
C PRO A 16 16.42 -40.46 -3.85
N LYS A 17 15.54 -40.77 -4.80
CA LYS A 17 15.87 -41.37 -6.10
C LYS A 17 15.22 -40.59 -7.23
N LEU A 18 15.75 -40.74 -8.43
CA LEU A 18 15.19 -40.13 -9.63
C LEU A 18 13.84 -40.77 -9.99
N HIS A 19 12.87 -39.94 -10.32
CA HIS A 19 11.55 -40.36 -10.77
C HIS A 19 11.11 -39.55 -11.98
N PHE A 20 10.38 -40.19 -12.89
CA PHE A 20 9.70 -39.53 -13.99
C PHE A 20 8.33 -39.03 -13.54
N VAL A 21 8.02 -37.76 -13.80
CA VAL A 21 6.73 -37.16 -13.47
C VAL A 21 5.69 -37.61 -14.51
N LEU A 22 4.65 -38.31 -14.05
CA LEU A 22 3.53 -38.76 -14.89
C LEU A 22 2.39 -37.74 -14.91
N ARG A 23 2.21 -36.98 -13.82
CA ARG A 23 1.20 -35.92 -13.68
C ARG A 23 1.69 -34.81 -12.77
N GLU A 24 1.64 -33.58 -13.26
CA GLU A 24 1.89 -32.37 -12.50
C GLU A 24 0.65 -31.98 -11.69
N LYS A 25 0.74 -32.15 -10.36
CA LYS A 25 -0.21 -31.72 -9.34
C LYS A 25 0.59 -31.39 -8.06
N PRO A 26 0.02 -30.70 -7.06
CA PRO A 26 0.73 -30.40 -5.79
C PRO A 26 1.38 -31.65 -5.15
N ASN A 27 0.72 -32.79 -5.29
CA ASN A 27 1.28 -34.12 -5.01
C ASN A 27 1.39 -34.89 -6.34
N PRO A 28 2.53 -34.80 -7.04
CA PRO A 28 2.64 -35.36 -8.39
C PRO A 28 2.66 -36.89 -8.35
N ARG A 29 2.11 -37.51 -9.39
CA ARG A 29 2.19 -38.97 -9.56
C ARG A 29 3.49 -39.26 -10.30
N VAL A 30 4.38 -40.01 -9.67
CA VAL A 30 5.75 -40.21 -10.13
C VAL A 30 6.03 -41.69 -10.34
N LYS A 31 6.94 -42.02 -11.26
CA LYS A 31 7.41 -43.39 -11.53
C LYS A 31 8.90 -43.47 -11.23
N CYS A 32 9.29 -44.36 -10.31
CA CYS A 32 10.70 -44.57 -9.97
C CYS A 32 11.49 -45.05 -11.20
N SER A 33 12.64 -44.41 -11.48
CA SER A 33 13.50 -44.81 -12.59
C SER A 33 14.21 -46.14 -12.33
N GLU A 34 14.42 -46.52 -11.06
CA GLU A 34 15.12 -47.75 -10.66
C GLU A 34 14.17 -48.96 -10.60
N CYS A 35 13.11 -48.91 -9.80
CA CYS A 35 12.22 -50.07 -9.58
C CYS A 35 10.90 -50.01 -10.35
N GLY A 36 10.61 -48.91 -11.05
CA GLY A 36 9.38 -48.74 -11.82
C GLY A 36 8.11 -48.51 -10.99
N THR A 37 8.20 -48.48 -9.65
CA THR A 37 7.06 -48.25 -8.76
C THR A 37 6.44 -46.89 -9.04
N VAL A 38 5.12 -46.85 -9.22
CA VAL A 38 4.34 -45.62 -9.37
C VAL A 38 3.73 -45.26 -8.03
N HIS A 39 4.05 -44.09 -7.50
CA HIS A 39 3.46 -43.59 -6.26
C HIS A 39 3.21 -42.08 -6.35
N THR A 40 2.50 -41.56 -5.36
CA THR A 40 2.35 -40.12 -5.19
C THR A 40 3.57 -39.61 -4.43
N ALA A 41 4.28 -38.63 -5.00
CA ALA A 41 5.32 -37.93 -4.28
C ALA A 41 4.66 -36.97 -3.28
N VAL A 42 5.05 -37.10 -2.00
CA VAL A 42 4.72 -36.11 -0.99
C VAL A 42 5.82 -35.07 -1.05
N THR A 43 5.55 -33.94 -1.70
CA THR A 43 6.42 -32.79 -1.59
C THR A 43 6.28 -32.26 -0.16
N PRO A 44 7.37 -32.07 0.61
CA PRO A 44 7.28 -31.41 1.89
C PRO A 44 6.59 -30.06 1.69
N ALA A 45 5.48 -29.82 2.38
CA ALA A 45 4.86 -28.51 2.35
C ALA A 45 5.89 -27.48 2.85
N GLU A 46 6.06 -26.39 2.11
CA GLU A 46 6.87 -25.28 2.59
C GLU A 46 6.32 -24.84 3.94
N ARG A 47 7.20 -24.83 4.96
CA ARG A 47 6.79 -24.41 6.30
C ARG A 47 6.31 -22.97 6.22
N GLN A 48 5.15 -22.70 6.81
CA GLN A 48 4.56 -21.37 6.84
C GLN A 48 4.66 -20.78 8.24
N THR A 49 4.89 -19.49 8.33
CA THR A 49 4.87 -18.72 9.57
C THR A 49 3.82 -17.61 9.50
N MET A 50 3.28 -17.23 10.66
CA MET A 50 2.38 -16.08 10.80
C MET A 50 3.21 -14.87 11.18
N LEU A 51 3.38 -13.95 10.24
CA LEU A 51 4.21 -12.77 10.42
C LEU A 51 3.38 -11.55 10.83
N ARG A 52 3.88 -10.82 11.82
CA ARG A 52 3.29 -9.55 12.26
C ARG A 52 3.69 -8.43 11.31
N VAL A 53 2.70 -7.67 10.83
CA VAL A 53 2.91 -6.50 9.97
C VAL A 53 2.25 -5.28 10.60
N ILE A 54 3.00 -4.19 10.76
CA ILE A 54 2.45 -2.90 11.21
C ILE A 54 2.40 -1.98 9.99
N VAL A 55 1.19 -1.64 9.56
CA VAL A 55 0.94 -0.81 8.39
C VAL A 55 0.60 0.61 8.82
N SER A 56 1.45 1.56 8.45
CA SER A 56 1.24 2.98 8.71
C SER A 56 0.45 3.64 7.57
N ARG A 57 -0.62 4.36 7.91
CA ARG A 57 -1.46 5.16 7.01
C ARG A 57 -1.63 6.56 7.60
N GLY A 58 -0.79 7.50 7.13
CA GLY A 58 -0.74 8.84 7.68
C GLY A 58 -0.32 8.82 9.16
N THR A 59 -1.21 9.28 10.05
CA THR A 59 -0.98 9.31 11.51
C THR A 59 -1.45 8.07 12.25
N LYS A 60 -2.06 7.09 11.55
CA LYS A 60 -2.58 5.86 12.15
C LYS A 60 -1.69 4.68 11.75
N SER A 61 -1.56 3.71 12.65
CA SER A 61 -0.93 2.42 12.37
C SER A 61 -1.91 1.31 12.69
N LEU A 62 -1.98 0.32 11.80
CA LEU A 62 -2.84 -0.85 11.93
C LEU A 62 -1.96 -2.09 12.05
N LEU A 63 -2.35 -3.00 12.94
CA LEU A 63 -1.73 -4.29 13.11
C LEU A 63 -2.43 -5.29 12.18
N SER A 64 -1.65 -5.92 11.31
CA SER A 64 -2.07 -7.01 10.44
C SER A 64 -1.20 -8.25 10.64
N ARG A 65 -1.70 -9.40 10.19
CA ARG A 65 -0.94 -10.66 10.17
C ARG A 65 -1.04 -11.28 8.79
N ILE A 66 0.08 -11.78 8.28
CA ILE A 66 0.15 -12.50 7.01
C ILE A 66 0.70 -13.89 7.22
N LYS A 67 0.21 -14.85 6.44
CA LYS A 67 0.75 -16.20 6.38
C LYS A 67 1.72 -16.30 5.21
N ILE A 68 2.98 -16.61 5.48
CA ILE A 68 4.02 -16.65 4.43
C ILE A 68 5.00 -17.80 4.65
N GLY A 69 5.66 -18.26 3.59
CA GLY A 69 6.69 -19.30 3.68
C GLY A 69 7.87 -18.83 4.53
N GLU A 70 8.40 -19.72 5.38
CA GLU A 70 9.54 -19.45 6.27
C GLU A 70 10.79 -18.97 5.52
N ASN A 71 10.95 -19.43 4.27
CA ASN A 71 12.09 -19.11 3.40
C ASN A 71 11.87 -17.86 2.53
N TYR A 72 10.73 -17.18 2.65
CA TYR A 72 10.50 -15.94 1.92
C TYR A 72 11.42 -14.84 2.45
N GLU A 73 12.23 -14.25 1.57
CA GLU A 73 13.11 -13.13 1.92
C GLU A 73 12.35 -11.81 1.80
N PHE A 74 12.30 -11.05 2.89
CA PHE A 74 11.81 -9.68 2.90
C PHE A 74 12.97 -8.70 2.75
N ALA A 75 12.72 -7.58 2.07
CA ALA A 75 13.63 -6.45 2.02
C ALA A 75 12.91 -5.11 2.21
N ALA A 76 13.56 -4.16 2.89
CA ALA A 76 13.13 -2.77 2.91
C ALA A 76 13.11 -2.19 1.48
N GLY A 77 12.10 -1.36 1.21
CA GLY A 77 11.79 -0.84 -0.12
C GLY A 77 10.98 -1.76 -1.02
N ASN A 78 10.74 -3.04 -0.64
CA ASN A 78 9.87 -3.91 -1.43
C ASN A 78 8.40 -3.56 -1.23
N GLU A 79 7.64 -3.68 -2.31
CA GLU A 79 6.19 -3.55 -2.29
C GLU A 79 5.53 -4.91 -2.17
N LEU A 80 4.49 -5.02 -1.35
CA LEU A 80 3.71 -6.23 -1.12
C LEU A 80 2.23 -5.91 -1.03
N ILE A 81 1.40 -6.90 -1.28
CA ILE A 81 -0.02 -6.85 -0.95
C ILE A 81 -0.20 -7.60 0.37
N ILE A 82 -0.68 -6.90 1.38
CA ILE A 82 -1.09 -7.50 2.65
C ILE A 82 -2.54 -7.92 2.50
N ASP A 83 -2.75 -9.23 2.44
CA ASP A 83 -4.07 -9.85 2.57
C ASP A 83 -4.23 -10.31 4.02
N ASP A 84 -5.00 -9.53 4.79
CA ASP A 84 -5.27 -9.82 6.19
C ASP A 84 -6.55 -10.68 6.28
N GLU A 85 -6.36 -12.00 6.37
CA GLU A 85 -7.46 -12.98 6.44
C GLU A 85 -8.43 -12.72 7.62
N VAL A 86 -7.99 -12.04 8.68
CA VAL A 86 -8.82 -11.75 9.86
C VAL A 86 -9.74 -10.57 9.62
N THR A 87 -9.23 -9.50 8.99
CA THR A 87 -10.00 -8.29 8.73
C THR A 87 -10.66 -8.28 7.34
N GLY A 88 -10.24 -9.16 6.43
CA GLY A 88 -10.63 -9.16 5.03
C GLY A 88 -10.08 -7.96 4.24
N SER A 89 -9.08 -7.26 4.80
CA SER A 89 -8.48 -6.10 4.16
C SER A 89 -7.34 -6.49 3.24
N VAL A 90 -7.38 -5.97 2.01
CA VAL A 90 -6.29 -6.08 1.05
C VAL A 90 -5.66 -4.70 0.90
N THR A 91 -4.42 -4.54 1.35
CA THR A 91 -3.72 -3.25 1.31
C THR A 91 -2.36 -3.40 0.62
N PRO A 92 -2.08 -2.69 -0.49
CA PRO A 92 -0.74 -2.60 -1.02
C PRO A 92 0.12 -1.73 -0.09
N VAL A 93 1.31 -2.21 0.22
CA VAL A 93 2.25 -1.57 1.15
C VAL A 93 3.67 -1.56 0.58
N GLU A 94 4.47 -0.61 1.03
CA GLU A 94 5.93 -0.59 0.88
C GLU A 94 6.55 -0.90 2.23
N ILE A 95 7.47 -1.86 2.27
CA ILE A 95 8.23 -2.20 3.47
C ILE A 95 9.20 -1.07 3.76
N THR A 96 9.08 -0.52 4.95
CA THR A 96 9.96 0.56 5.42
C THR A 96 11.14 0.03 6.22
N SER A 97 10.98 -1.08 6.92
CA SER A 97 12.02 -1.67 7.77
C SER A 97 11.56 -3.02 8.33
N LEU A 98 12.52 -3.88 8.66
CA LEU A 98 12.27 -5.17 9.33
C LEU A 98 12.81 -5.12 10.76
N GLU A 99 12.18 -5.83 11.68
CA GLU A 99 12.59 -5.92 13.07
C GLU A 99 12.79 -7.37 13.51
N SER A 100 13.90 -7.64 14.19
CA SER A 100 14.24 -8.95 14.78
C SER A 100 15.11 -8.75 16.02
N GLY A 101 14.75 -9.36 17.14
CA GLY A 101 15.48 -9.27 18.40
C GLY A 101 15.70 -7.83 18.88
N GLY A 102 14.74 -6.94 18.58
CA GLY A 102 14.82 -5.50 18.91
C GLY A 102 15.77 -4.68 18.03
N LYS A 103 16.29 -5.24 16.92
CA LYS A 103 17.15 -4.52 15.96
C LYS A 103 16.43 -4.32 14.64
N ARG A 104 16.74 -3.23 13.94
CA ARG A 104 16.27 -2.98 12.57
C ARG A 104 17.20 -3.63 11.54
N LEU A 105 16.58 -4.23 10.53
CA LEU A 105 17.23 -4.96 9.45
C LEU A 105 16.71 -4.45 8.11
N GLU A 106 17.60 -4.49 7.11
CA GLU A 106 17.25 -4.18 5.72
C GLU A 106 16.71 -5.41 4.98
N ARG A 107 17.18 -6.61 5.31
CA ARG A 107 16.73 -7.88 4.74
C ARG A 107 16.72 -9.00 5.76
N ALA A 108 15.77 -9.92 5.66
CA ALA A 108 15.70 -11.13 6.48
C ALA A 108 14.71 -12.16 5.91
N LEU A 109 14.90 -13.43 6.25
CA LEU A 109 13.91 -14.48 6.01
C LEU A 109 12.71 -14.32 6.96
N ALA A 110 11.52 -14.68 6.48
CA ALA A 110 10.28 -14.64 7.26
C ALA A 110 10.41 -15.32 8.63
N ALA A 111 11.10 -16.46 8.69
CA ALA A 111 11.33 -17.21 9.94
C ALA A 111 12.11 -16.43 11.01
N ASN A 112 12.85 -15.39 10.61
CA ASN A 112 13.75 -14.62 11.47
C ASN A 112 13.23 -13.21 11.77
N ILE A 113 12.02 -12.85 11.35
CA ILE A 113 11.45 -11.51 11.52
C ILE A 113 10.38 -11.54 12.62
N ASP A 114 10.51 -10.63 13.59
CA ASP A 114 9.50 -10.43 14.63
C ASP A 114 8.39 -9.50 14.15
N THR A 115 8.72 -8.46 13.38
CA THR A 115 7.76 -7.48 12.88
C THR A 115 8.23 -6.84 11.56
N VAL A 116 7.33 -6.80 10.58
CA VAL A 116 7.49 -6.02 9.35
C VAL A 116 6.85 -4.64 9.55
N TRP A 117 7.62 -3.59 9.31
CA TRP A 117 7.12 -2.22 9.32
C TRP A 117 6.86 -1.78 7.89
N ALA A 118 5.61 -1.43 7.59
CA ALA A 118 5.20 -1.07 6.25
C ALA A 118 4.37 0.20 6.22
N ARG A 119 4.26 0.81 5.05
CA ARG A 119 3.46 2.00 4.78
C ARG A 119 2.47 1.69 3.68
N ALA A 120 1.20 2.06 3.88
CA ALA A 120 0.19 1.95 2.83
C ALA A 120 0.56 2.83 1.63
N ILE A 121 0.42 2.28 0.43
CA ILE A 121 0.75 2.95 -0.83
C ILE A 121 -0.45 3.07 -1.78
N ASP A 122 -1.65 2.65 -1.39
CA ASP A 122 -2.89 2.79 -2.17
C ASP A 122 -3.32 4.26 -2.33
N GLU A 123 -3.45 4.99 -1.23
CA GLU A 123 -3.76 6.42 -1.18
C GLU A 123 -2.72 7.13 -0.31
N VAL A 124 -2.10 8.17 -0.84
CA VAL A 124 -1.02 8.90 -0.17
C VAL A 124 -1.27 10.40 -0.15
N THR A 125 -0.62 11.07 0.79
CA THR A 125 -0.61 12.54 0.87
C THR A 125 0.69 13.07 0.29
N VAL A 126 0.59 13.81 -0.81
CA VAL A 126 1.71 14.49 -1.47
C VAL A 126 1.79 15.92 -0.95
N LYS A 127 2.96 16.29 -0.43
CA LYS A 127 3.22 17.66 0.05
C LYS A 127 3.79 18.49 -1.09
N ILE A 128 3.17 19.62 -1.39
CA ILE A 128 3.61 20.52 -2.46
C ILE A 128 4.02 21.85 -1.83
N ALA A 129 5.28 22.24 -2.03
CA ALA A 129 5.82 23.53 -1.62
C ALA A 129 5.82 24.48 -2.82
N ILE A 130 4.96 25.48 -2.78
CA ILE A 130 4.75 26.46 -3.86
C ILE A 130 5.47 27.74 -3.49
N SER A 131 6.52 28.08 -4.24
CA SER A 131 7.30 29.31 -4.07
C SER A 131 6.69 30.46 -4.88
N SER A 132 6.53 31.61 -4.23
CA SER A 132 6.20 32.91 -4.84
C SER A 132 7.23 33.95 -4.37
N GLY A 133 8.34 34.03 -5.12
CA GLY A 133 9.47 34.91 -4.80
C GLY A 133 10.06 34.65 -3.42
N ARG A 134 9.74 35.51 -2.44
CA ARG A 134 10.27 35.44 -1.06
C ARG A 134 9.46 34.54 -0.11
N THR A 135 8.31 34.02 -0.55
CA THR A 135 7.41 33.24 0.30
C THR A 135 7.17 31.85 -0.27
N THR A 136 6.97 30.87 0.61
CA THR A 136 6.63 29.49 0.23
C THR A 136 5.38 29.06 0.98
N ARG A 137 4.37 28.61 0.25
CA ARG A 137 3.15 28.01 0.82
C ARG A 137 3.22 26.49 0.65
N SER A 138 2.88 25.75 1.70
CA SER A 138 2.81 24.29 1.64
C SER A 138 1.35 23.86 1.58
N ILE A 139 1.01 23.05 0.59
CA ILE A 139 -0.30 22.40 0.48
C ILE A 139 -0.15 20.89 0.52
N GLU A 140 -1.23 20.19 0.84
CA GLU A 140 -1.29 18.73 0.87
C GLU A 140 -2.35 18.24 -0.10
N LEU A 141 -1.96 17.33 -1.00
CA LEU A 141 -2.84 16.74 -2.01
C LEU A 141 -2.97 15.24 -1.73
N ARG A 142 -4.19 14.74 -1.60
CA ARG A 142 -4.44 13.29 -1.59
C ARG A 142 -4.46 12.78 -3.02
N ALA A 143 -3.75 11.69 -3.27
CA ALA A 143 -3.66 11.05 -4.58
C ALA A 143 -3.54 9.52 -4.43
N PRO A 144 -4.06 8.75 -5.40
CA PRO A 144 -3.71 7.34 -5.55
C PRO A 144 -2.19 7.18 -5.64
N GLY A 145 -1.62 6.14 -5.05
CA GLY A 145 -0.17 5.93 -5.02
C GLY A 145 0.47 5.83 -6.41
N GLU A 146 -0.23 5.21 -7.35
CA GLU A 146 0.22 5.04 -8.74
C GLU A 146 0.10 6.32 -9.57
N GLN A 147 -0.60 7.36 -9.08
CA GLN A 147 -0.75 8.60 -9.83
C GLN A 147 0.60 9.25 -10.09
N GLU A 148 0.88 9.55 -11.35
CA GLU A 148 2.13 10.17 -11.77
C GLU A 148 2.08 11.69 -11.64
N PHE A 149 3.21 12.26 -11.20
CA PHE A 149 3.50 13.69 -11.25
C PHE A 149 4.73 13.91 -12.11
N ARG A 150 4.69 14.94 -12.94
CA ARG A 150 5.77 15.25 -13.90
C ARG A 150 6.32 16.65 -13.69
N VAL A 151 7.64 16.77 -13.77
CA VAL A 151 8.32 18.08 -13.79
C VAL A 151 7.93 18.82 -15.07
N GLY A 152 7.44 20.06 -14.93
CA GLY A 152 6.91 20.86 -16.03
C GLY A 152 5.39 20.96 -16.03
N ASP A 153 4.68 20.01 -15.40
CA ASP A 153 3.23 20.03 -15.36
C ASP A 153 2.71 21.17 -14.49
N SER A 154 1.57 21.71 -14.90
CA SER A 154 0.83 22.70 -14.11
C SER A 154 -0.27 21.99 -13.32
N GLY A 155 -0.45 22.40 -12.07
CA GLY A 155 -1.48 21.90 -11.18
C GLY A 155 -2.32 23.03 -10.62
N THR A 156 -3.49 22.68 -10.12
CA THR A 156 -4.38 23.60 -9.41
C THR A 156 -4.85 22.93 -8.14
N SER A 157 -4.73 23.62 -7.01
CA SER A 157 -5.22 23.13 -5.72
C SER A 157 -5.61 24.33 -4.86
N ASP A 158 -6.79 24.29 -4.25
CA ASP A 158 -7.33 25.37 -3.42
C ASP A 158 -7.29 26.76 -4.09
N GLY A 159 -7.52 26.80 -5.41
CA GLY A 159 -7.48 28.04 -6.20
C GLY A 159 -6.07 28.57 -6.50
N ILE A 160 -5.02 27.83 -6.13
CA ILE A 160 -3.63 28.15 -6.45
C ILE A 160 -3.21 27.38 -7.69
N GLU A 161 -2.83 28.09 -8.74
CA GLU A 161 -2.21 27.53 -9.94
C GLU A 161 -0.69 27.54 -9.79
N TYR A 162 -0.05 26.41 -10.07
CA TYR A 162 1.39 26.25 -9.89
C TYR A 162 2.01 25.37 -10.97
N ARG A 163 3.30 25.56 -11.26
CA ARG A 163 4.09 24.69 -12.15
C ARG A 163 5.14 23.92 -11.38
N ILE A 164 5.15 22.61 -11.52
CA ILE A 164 6.14 21.73 -10.88
C ILE A 164 7.51 21.96 -11.53
N HIS A 165 8.55 22.17 -10.72
CA HIS A 165 9.93 22.30 -11.20
C HIS A 165 10.90 21.30 -10.57
N SER A 166 10.51 20.63 -9.49
CA SER A 166 11.33 19.59 -8.87
C SER A 166 10.46 18.63 -8.06
N ILE A 167 10.83 17.35 -8.03
CA ILE A 167 10.18 16.31 -7.23
C ILE A 167 11.25 15.60 -6.39
N LEU A 168 11.15 15.74 -5.07
CA LEU A 168 11.95 15.01 -4.10
C LEU A 168 11.28 13.68 -3.77
N GLN A 169 11.99 12.59 -4.02
CA GLN A 169 11.57 11.22 -3.74
C GLN A 169 11.88 10.82 -2.28
N ARG A 170 11.23 9.77 -1.79
CA ARG A 170 11.37 9.27 -0.41
C ARG A 170 12.74 8.67 -0.12
N ASP A 171 13.36 8.06 -1.13
CA ASP A 171 14.74 7.56 -1.11
C ASP A 171 15.81 8.66 -1.07
N GLY A 172 15.40 9.93 -1.23
CA GLY A 172 16.28 11.10 -1.22
C GLY A 172 16.70 11.58 -2.62
N ALA A 173 16.35 10.86 -3.68
CA ALA A 173 16.61 11.30 -5.05
C ALA A 173 15.77 12.54 -5.41
N SER A 174 16.33 13.43 -6.23
CA SER A 174 15.62 14.59 -6.79
C SER A 174 15.45 14.44 -8.29
N LYS A 175 14.24 14.70 -8.78
CA LYS A 175 13.93 14.80 -10.21
C LYS A 175 13.68 16.26 -10.55
N ASP A 176 14.66 16.87 -11.19
CA ASP A 176 14.64 18.31 -11.55
C ASP A 176 14.57 18.56 -13.06
N ARG A 177 14.79 17.52 -13.87
CA ARG A 177 14.77 17.63 -15.34
C ARG A 177 13.32 17.68 -15.84
N GLU A 178 13.02 18.63 -16.71
CA GLU A 178 11.73 18.74 -17.39
C GLU A 178 11.30 17.39 -17.99
N GLY A 179 10.03 17.02 -17.77
CA GLY A 179 9.47 15.75 -18.22
C GLY A 179 9.74 14.55 -17.31
N SER A 180 10.57 14.70 -16.27
CA SER A 180 10.81 13.61 -15.29
C SER A 180 9.54 13.26 -14.53
N VAL A 181 9.29 11.96 -14.35
CA VAL A 181 8.08 11.42 -13.74
C VAL A 181 8.38 10.71 -12.42
N ALA A 182 7.48 10.85 -11.45
CA ALA A 182 7.44 10.03 -10.24
C ALA A 182 5.99 9.69 -9.86
N GLN A 183 5.79 8.49 -9.32
CA GLN A 183 4.51 8.06 -8.76
C GLN A 183 4.30 8.64 -7.37
N ALA A 184 3.07 9.03 -7.02
CA ALA A 184 2.71 9.67 -5.77
C ALA A 184 3.26 8.93 -4.54
N LYS A 185 3.19 7.59 -4.54
CA LYS A 185 3.69 6.76 -3.43
C LYS A 185 5.18 6.96 -3.14
N SER A 186 5.97 7.29 -4.15
CA SER A 186 7.42 7.52 -4.05
C SER A 186 7.79 8.96 -3.69
N ILE A 187 6.84 9.90 -3.72
CA ILE A 187 7.12 11.33 -3.55
C ILE A 187 7.17 11.70 -2.06
N LYS A 188 8.26 12.35 -1.66
CA LYS A 188 8.41 12.99 -0.36
C LYS A 188 7.88 14.42 -0.38
N ARG A 189 8.20 15.17 -1.43
CA ARG A 189 7.75 16.56 -1.63
C ARG A 189 7.85 16.97 -3.10
N ILE A 190 6.88 17.74 -3.57
CA ILE A 190 6.93 18.44 -4.85
C ILE A 190 7.29 19.89 -4.59
N TYR A 191 8.16 20.47 -5.40
CA TYR A 191 8.43 21.89 -5.43
C TYR A 191 7.86 22.50 -6.70
N ALA A 192 7.10 23.58 -6.52
CA ALA A 192 6.40 24.26 -7.61
C ALA A 192 6.57 25.78 -7.52
N LYS A 193 6.43 26.45 -8.67
CA LYS A 193 6.37 27.91 -8.75
C LYS A 193 4.93 28.35 -8.90
N LEU A 194 4.53 29.41 -8.20
CA LEU A 194 3.22 30.00 -8.36
C LEU A 194 3.05 30.53 -9.80
N LEU A 195 1.94 30.20 -10.45
CA LEU A 195 1.52 30.77 -11.74
C LEU A 195 0.41 31.81 -11.56
N GLY A 196 -0.52 31.57 -10.64
CA GLY A 196 -1.63 32.45 -10.38
C GLY A 196 -2.45 32.01 -9.18
N GLU A 197 -3.30 32.89 -8.66
CA GLU A 197 -4.30 32.57 -7.65
C GLU A 197 -5.65 33.00 -8.19
N THR A 198 -6.56 32.04 -8.38
CA THR A 198 -7.96 32.36 -8.62
C THR A 198 -8.58 32.68 -7.26
N GLN A 199 -8.97 33.94 -7.03
CA GLN A 199 -9.75 34.27 -5.85
C GLN A 199 -11.02 33.40 -5.82
N PRO A 200 -11.34 32.72 -4.71
CA PRO A 200 -12.64 32.07 -4.59
C PRO A 200 -13.70 33.16 -4.76
N LYS A 201 -14.60 33.00 -5.75
CA LYS A 201 -15.79 33.84 -5.85
C LYS A 201 -16.59 33.62 -4.57
N ILE A 202 -16.44 34.53 -3.61
CA ILE A 202 -17.35 34.63 -2.47
C ILE A 202 -18.71 34.92 -3.10
N ARG A 203 -19.56 33.90 -3.25
CA ARG A 203 -20.99 34.13 -3.45
C ARG A 203 -21.46 34.86 -2.20
N LYS A 204 -21.51 36.20 -2.26
CA LYS A 204 -22.23 36.98 -1.26
C LYS A 204 -23.63 36.41 -1.22
N ARG A 205 -23.95 35.64 -0.19
CA ARG A 205 -25.31 35.22 0.11
C ARG A 205 -26.03 36.44 0.69
N SER A 206 -26.28 37.43 -0.17
CA SER A 206 -27.21 38.50 0.11
C SER A 206 -28.56 38.06 -0.40
N GLU A 207 -29.33 37.39 0.46
CA GLU A 207 -30.77 37.63 0.46
C GLU A 207 -31.34 37.25 1.82
N ARG A 208 -31.76 38.30 2.54
CA ARG A 208 -32.66 38.17 3.68
C ARG A 208 -33.99 37.67 3.11
N VAL A 209 -34.35 36.42 3.41
CA VAL A 209 -35.72 35.98 3.19
C VAL A 209 -36.57 36.64 4.27
N ALA A 210 -37.21 37.76 3.92
CA ALA A 210 -38.26 38.36 4.73
C ALA A 210 -39.59 37.73 4.33
N ILE A 211 -40.01 36.70 5.06
CA ILE A 211 -41.38 36.18 4.94
C ILE A 211 -42.30 37.13 5.70
N ARG A 212 -43.02 38.00 4.99
CA ARG A 212 -44.20 38.69 5.53
C ARG A 212 -45.43 37.85 5.24
N SER A 213 -45.90 37.10 6.23
CA SER A 213 -47.27 36.59 6.22
C SER A 213 -48.21 37.72 6.67
N LYS A 214 -49.08 38.18 5.78
CA LYS A 214 -50.28 38.96 6.14
C LYS A 214 -51.44 37.98 6.29
N GLY A 215 -52.06 37.96 7.46
CA GLY A 215 -53.47 37.58 7.60
C GLY A 215 -53.76 36.21 8.23
N MET A 216 -53.98 36.26 9.55
CA MET A 216 -54.92 35.43 10.34
C MET A 216 -54.52 33.97 10.68
N PRO A 217 -55.13 33.37 11.73
CA PRO A 217 -55.18 33.86 13.10
C PRO A 217 -54.59 32.83 14.10
N VAL A 218 -54.38 33.31 15.32
CA VAL A 218 -54.04 32.57 16.53
C VAL A 218 -54.84 31.28 16.65
N TRP A 219 -54.18 30.14 16.89
CA TRP A 219 -54.67 29.09 17.78
C TRP A 219 -53.50 28.46 18.53
N SER A 220 -53.63 28.51 19.85
CA SER A 220 -52.71 27.94 20.83
C SER A 220 -53.03 26.46 21.00
N LEU A 221 -52.04 25.59 20.87
CA LEU A 221 -52.06 24.29 21.55
C LEU A 221 -50.81 24.18 22.44
N LYS A 222 -51.05 24.33 23.74
CA LYS A 222 -50.11 24.04 24.82
C LYS A 222 -49.52 22.64 24.65
N ARG A 223 -48.19 22.54 24.65
CA ARG A 223 -47.50 21.35 25.12
C ARG A 223 -47.80 21.20 26.60
N LYS A 224 -48.24 20.01 27.02
CA LYS A 224 -48.06 19.55 28.39
C LYS A 224 -46.63 19.02 28.47
N GLU A 225 -45.79 19.68 29.26
CA GLU A 225 -44.54 19.08 29.74
C GLU A 225 -44.84 18.16 30.94
N SER A 226 -44.11 17.05 30.90
CA SER A 226 -43.75 16.00 31.86
C SER A 226 -44.37 15.95 33.27
N ALA A 227 -44.77 14.74 33.65
CA ALA A 227 -44.34 14.07 34.89
C ALA A 227 -44.07 12.59 34.55
#